data_AF-A0A662IJQ4-F1
#
_entry.id   AF-A0A662IJQ4-F1
#
_cell.length_a   1.000
_cell.length_b   1.000
_cell.length_c   1.000
_cell.angle_alpha   90.00
_cell.angle_beta   90.00
_cell.angle_gamma   90.00
#
_symmetry.space_group_name_H-M   'P 1'
#
loop_
_entity.id
_entity.type
_entity.pdbx_description
1 polymer ?
#
loop_
_entity_poly.entity_id
_entity_poly.type
_entity_poly.pdbx_seq_one_letter_code
_entity_poly.pdbx_strand_id
1 'polypeptide(L)'
;MRGTHTLASLLARFLSRFATFRGSDNPYYEISIPSSARRVWQLIEFISVLPILLIRFMLPCFLGYVVIAERYLPDFLVWVSLTTRDADYLKRLEARFLLALSMKANVKVYVTASEAELVGRGGEEVSHEFLSRQLKLYDKVAKLVRAYRIDTTERSIEETLDNLLSLIQPLVTRNNKALYKTHDFLES
;
A
#
# COMPACT_ATOMS: atom_id res chain seq x y z
N MET A 1 5.82 2.47 2.02
CA MET A 1 5.53 3.92 2.15
C MET A 1 4.76 4.14 3.44
N ARG A 2 5.45 4.22 4.59
CA ARG A 2 4.86 4.65 5.86
C ARG A 2 5.65 5.89 6.25
N GLY A 3 4.96 7.02 6.19
CA GLY A 3 5.59 8.32 6.18
C GLY A 3 6.10 8.70 7.55
N THR A 4 7.40 8.53 7.80
CA THR A 4 8.13 9.28 8.83
C THR A 4 8.63 10.62 8.27
N HIS A 5 8.54 10.80 6.94
CA HIS A 5 9.05 11.97 6.19
C HIS A 5 8.04 12.56 5.18
N THR A 6 6.74 12.34 5.40
CA THR A 6 5.67 12.95 4.57
C THR A 6 5.24 14.29 5.18
N LEU A 7 4.72 15.23 4.38
CA LEU A 7 4.12 16.46 4.94
C LEU A 7 3.02 16.13 5.97
N ALA A 8 2.24 15.07 5.73
CA ALA A 8 1.27 14.51 6.68
C ALA A 8 1.87 14.11 8.03
N SER A 9 3.12 13.61 8.10
CA SER A 9 3.74 13.22 9.36
C SER A 9 4.25 14.42 10.15
N LEU A 10 4.75 15.46 9.47
CA LEU A 10 5.09 16.74 10.12
C LEU A 10 3.83 17.41 10.66
N LEU A 11 2.75 17.40 9.86
CA LEU A 11 1.47 17.96 10.26
C LEU A 11 0.84 17.15 11.40
N ALA A 12 0.90 15.82 11.39
CA ALA A 12 0.40 14.97 12.46
C ALA A 12 1.10 15.26 13.80
N ARG A 13 2.44 15.40 13.77
CA ARG A 13 3.23 15.78 14.96
C ARG A 13 2.94 17.20 15.46
N PHE A 14 2.55 18.10 14.56
CA PHE A 14 2.09 19.43 14.93
C PHE A 14 0.69 19.39 15.56
N LEU A 15 -0.23 18.64 14.94
CA LEU A 15 -1.63 18.52 15.39
C LEU A 15 -1.78 17.73 16.69
N SER A 16 -0.92 16.74 16.97
CA SER A 16 -0.95 15.98 18.23
C SER A 16 -0.72 16.86 19.48
N ARG A 17 -0.19 18.08 19.30
CA ARG A 17 -0.05 19.07 20.36
C ARG A 17 -1.38 19.72 20.79
N PHE A 18 -2.42 19.61 19.96
CA PHE A 18 -3.74 20.16 20.25
C PHE A 18 -4.66 19.08 20.82
N ALA A 19 -5.28 19.34 21.97
CA ALA A 19 -6.15 18.39 22.66
C ALA A 19 -7.31 17.89 21.78
N THR A 20 -7.81 18.73 20.87
CA THR A 20 -8.90 18.41 19.93
C THR A 20 -8.55 17.28 18.95
N PHE A 21 -7.27 17.07 18.68
CA PHE A 21 -6.80 16.08 17.70
C PHE A 21 -6.18 14.85 18.35
N ARG A 22 -6.14 14.74 19.69
CA ARG A 22 -5.62 13.53 20.35
C ARG A 22 -6.63 12.39 20.27
N GLY A 23 -6.17 11.19 19.94
CA GLY A 23 -7.00 9.99 19.98
C GLY A 23 -6.35 8.77 19.34
N SER A 24 -7.01 7.61 19.45
CA SER A 24 -6.44 6.30 19.12
C SER A 24 -6.54 5.89 17.64
N ASP A 25 -7.04 6.75 16.76
CA ASP A 25 -7.31 6.39 15.36
C ASP A 25 -6.07 6.25 14.49
N ASN A 26 -5.06 7.04 14.80
CA ASN A 26 -3.75 6.93 14.20
C ASN A 26 -2.76 6.46 15.28
N PRO A 27 -2.55 5.14 15.42
CA PRO A 27 -1.69 4.59 16.48
C PRO A 27 -0.24 5.06 16.40
N TYR A 28 0.24 5.57 15.25
CA TYR A 28 1.61 6.09 15.13
C TYR A 28 1.78 7.52 15.64
N TYR A 29 0.70 8.31 15.70
CA TYR A 29 0.77 9.72 16.08
C TYR A 29 -0.16 10.08 17.23
N GLU A 30 -0.94 9.12 17.73
CA GLU A 30 -1.96 9.28 18.76
C GLU A 30 -2.93 10.43 18.44
N ILE A 31 -3.28 10.56 17.16
CA ILE A 31 -4.26 11.54 16.70
C ILE A 31 -5.58 10.89 16.26
N SER A 32 -6.68 11.55 16.58
CA SER A 32 -7.99 11.30 16.00
C SER A 32 -8.44 12.53 15.22
N ILE A 33 -8.87 12.30 13.98
CA ILE A 33 -9.23 13.37 13.07
C ILE A 33 -10.74 13.57 13.15
N PRO A 34 -11.21 14.77 13.52
CA PRO A 34 -12.63 15.04 13.62
C PRO A 34 -13.30 14.84 12.25
N SER A 35 -14.53 14.37 12.26
CA SER A 35 -15.30 14.04 11.04
C SER A 35 -15.41 15.23 10.07
N SER A 36 -15.43 16.47 10.58
CA SER A 36 -15.44 17.70 9.79
C SER A 36 -14.14 17.97 9.03
N ALA A 37 -12.98 17.56 9.56
CA ALA A 37 -11.66 17.75 8.95
C ALA A 37 -11.20 16.56 8.10
N ARG A 38 -11.95 15.45 8.13
CA ARG A 38 -11.65 14.21 7.43
C ARG A 38 -11.25 14.41 5.97
N ARG A 39 -12.04 15.18 5.22
CA ARG A 39 -11.84 15.40 3.79
C ARG A 39 -10.52 16.12 3.52
N VAL A 40 -10.24 17.15 4.32
CA VAL A 40 -9.02 17.94 4.22
C VAL A 40 -7.81 17.05 4.51
N TRP A 41 -7.89 16.21 5.54
CA TRP A 41 -6.83 15.27 5.86
C TRP A 41 -6.55 14.27 4.74
N GLN A 42 -7.59 13.66 4.16
CA GLN A 42 -7.46 12.74 3.03
C GLN A 42 -6.72 13.39 1.84
N LEU A 43 -7.03 14.66 1.54
CA LEU A 43 -6.33 15.41 0.49
C LEU A 43 -4.88 15.72 0.86
N ILE A 44 -4.61 16.07 2.13
CA ILE A 44 -3.24 16.31 2.60
C ILE A 44 -2.40 15.04 2.48
N GLU A 45 -2.92 13.90 2.93
CA GLU A 45 -2.27 12.59 2.77
C GLU A 45 -2.00 12.29 1.30
N PHE A 46 -2.99 12.49 0.44
CA PHE A 46 -2.85 12.30 -1.00
C PHE A 46 -1.75 13.19 -1.61
N ILE A 47 -1.77 14.49 -1.33
CA ILE A 47 -0.74 15.42 -1.84
C ILE A 47 0.64 15.04 -1.28
N SER A 48 0.71 14.61 -0.03
CA SER A 48 1.96 14.20 0.63
C SER A 48 2.60 12.96 -0.01
N VAL A 49 1.81 12.05 -0.57
CA VAL A 49 2.33 10.82 -1.20
C VAL A 49 2.79 11.05 -2.63
N LEU A 50 2.28 12.07 -3.33
CA LEU A 50 2.61 12.32 -4.74
C LEU A 50 4.11 12.54 -5.02
N PRO A 51 4.86 13.37 -4.25
CA PRO A 51 6.30 13.54 -4.50
C PRO A 51 7.08 12.23 -4.34
N ILE A 52 6.73 11.43 -3.34
CA ILE A 52 7.38 10.13 -3.08
C ILE A 52 7.07 9.17 -4.22
N LEU A 53 5.81 9.13 -4.65
CA LEU A 53 5.36 8.31 -5.77
C LEU A 53 6.09 8.67 -7.06
N LEU A 54 6.22 9.96 -7.35
CA LEU A 54 6.90 10.46 -8.54
C LEU A 54 8.39 10.10 -8.52
N ILE A 55 9.10 10.43 -7.44
CA ILE A 55 10.56 10.32 -7.38
C ILE A 55 11.02 8.88 -7.15
N ARG A 56 10.35 8.10 -6.29
CA ARG A 56 10.83 6.76 -5.91
C ARG A 56 10.28 5.63 -6.78
N PHE A 57 9.18 5.86 -7.50
CA PHE A 57 8.54 4.81 -8.28
C PHE A 57 8.41 5.19 -9.75
N MET A 58 7.75 6.31 -10.06
CA MET A 58 7.49 6.66 -11.46
C MET A 58 8.76 7.02 -12.23
N LEU A 59 9.66 7.81 -11.64
CA LEU A 59 10.91 8.22 -12.28
C LEU A 59 11.84 7.02 -12.54
N PRO A 60 12.14 6.12 -11.58
CA PRO A 60 12.95 4.94 -11.86
C PRO A 60 12.31 4.01 -12.90
N CYS A 61 10.99 3.79 -12.83
CA CYS A 61 10.29 2.99 -13.84
C CYS A 61 10.38 3.62 -15.24
N PHE A 62 10.27 4.95 -15.33
CA PHE A 62 10.42 5.68 -16.60
C PHE A 62 11.84 5.57 -17.16
N LEU A 63 12.85 5.51 -16.29
CA LEU A 63 14.25 5.30 -16.66
C LEU A 63 14.59 3.82 -16.95
N GLY A 64 13.59 2.91 -16.93
CA GLY A 64 13.78 1.50 -17.24
C GLY A 64 14.24 0.61 -16.08
N TYR A 65 14.33 1.15 -14.85
CA TYR A 65 14.67 0.34 -13.68
C TYR A 65 13.49 -0.52 -13.22
N VAL A 66 13.81 -1.72 -12.74
CA VAL A 66 12.84 -2.58 -12.04
C VAL A 66 12.71 -2.09 -10.59
N VAL A 67 11.49 -1.69 -10.20
CA VAL A 67 11.20 -1.23 -8.85
C VAL A 67 10.43 -2.30 -8.09
N ILE A 68 10.99 -2.76 -6.98
CA ILE A 68 10.34 -3.69 -6.04
C ILE A 68 9.86 -2.91 -4.83
N ALA A 69 8.56 -3.01 -4.51
CA ALA A 69 7.93 -2.27 -3.43
C ALA A 69 7.28 -3.22 -2.42
N GLU A 70 7.79 -3.24 -1.18
CA GLU A 70 7.20 -4.04 -0.10
C GLU A 70 5.83 -3.50 0.34
N ARG A 71 5.65 -2.16 0.31
CA ARG A 71 4.42 -1.46 0.69
C ARG A 71 4.17 -0.27 -0.22
N TYR A 72 3.31 -0.47 -1.21
CA TYR A 72 2.97 0.51 -2.26
C TYR A 72 1.62 1.20 -2.01
N LEU A 73 0.99 1.71 -3.06
CA LEU A 73 -0.28 2.45 -3.02
C LEU A 73 -1.46 1.70 -2.38
N PRO A 74 -1.65 0.37 -2.56
CA PRO A 74 -2.69 -0.36 -1.85
C PRO A 74 -2.61 -0.23 -0.31
N ASP A 75 -1.40 -0.32 0.26
CA ASP A 75 -1.16 -0.16 1.70
C ASP A 75 -1.56 1.24 2.16
N PHE A 76 -1.18 2.27 1.40
CA PHE A 76 -1.55 3.65 1.67
C PHE A 76 -3.07 3.89 1.62
N LEU A 77 -3.77 3.30 0.65
CA LEU A 77 -5.23 3.42 0.53
C LEU A 77 -5.95 2.79 1.72
N VAL A 78 -5.49 1.62 2.16
CA VAL A 78 -6.01 0.96 3.35
C VAL A 78 -5.75 1.82 4.59
N TRP A 79 -4.52 2.31 4.72
CA TRP A 79 -4.10 3.19 5.82
C TRP A 79 -4.98 4.44 5.96
N VAL A 80 -5.19 5.19 4.87
CA VAL A 80 -6.01 6.41 4.90
C VAL A 80 -7.47 6.08 5.21
N SER A 81 -8.02 4.99 4.66
CA SER A 81 -9.40 4.58 4.95
C SER A 81 -9.60 4.22 6.44
N LEU A 82 -8.63 3.52 7.05
CA LEU A 82 -8.69 3.13 8.46
C LEU A 82 -8.56 4.34 9.39
N THR A 83 -7.51 5.14 9.21
CA THR A 83 -7.20 6.30 10.07
C THR A 83 -8.24 7.41 9.99
N THR A 84 -8.91 7.55 8.84
CA THR A 84 -9.98 8.54 8.67
C THR A 84 -11.38 7.98 8.99
N ARG A 85 -11.46 6.68 9.34
CA ARG A 85 -12.71 5.93 9.57
C ARG A 85 -13.71 6.10 8.42
N ASP A 86 -13.23 6.06 7.18
CA ASP A 86 -14.03 6.29 5.96
C ASP A 86 -13.94 5.09 5.02
N ALA A 87 -14.92 4.19 5.14
CA ALA A 87 -15.00 2.99 4.29
C ALA A 87 -15.31 3.31 2.82
N ASP A 88 -15.84 4.50 2.54
CA ASP A 88 -16.16 4.98 1.19
C ASP A 88 -15.03 5.79 0.57
N TYR A 89 -13.91 5.99 1.27
CA TYR A 89 -12.74 6.69 0.74
C TYR A 89 -12.29 6.13 -0.61
N LEU A 90 -12.32 4.80 -0.80
CA LEU A 90 -11.96 4.14 -2.05
C LEU A 90 -12.80 4.57 -3.27
N LYS A 91 -13.99 5.15 -3.06
CA LYS A 91 -14.85 5.68 -4.13
C LYS A 91 -14.48 7.11 -4.53
N ARG A 92 -13.67 7.81 -3.73
CA ARG A 92 -13.26 9.20 -3.97
C ARG A 92 -12.29 9.29 -5.14
N LEU A 93 -12.22 10.46 -5.76
CA LEU A 93 -11.46 10.68 -6.99
C LEU A 93 -9.96 10.41 -6.80
N GLU A 94 -9.37 10.94 -5.74
CA GLU A 94 -7.95 10.73 -5.42
C GLU A 94 -7.62 9.27 -5.10
N ALA A 95 -8.51 8.57 -4.38
CA ALA A 95 -8.34 7.15 -4.10
C ALA A 95 -8.47 6.30 -5.38
N ARG A 96 -9.44 6.62 -6.25
CA ARG A 96 -9.60 5.99 -7.57
C ARG A 96 -8.39 6.23 -8.47
N PHE A 97 -7.81 7.42 -8.43
CA PHE A 97 -6.57 7.73 -9.14
C PHE A 97 -5.43 6.83 -8.67
N LEU A 98 -5.21 6.72 -7.35
CA LEU A 98 -4.17 5.84 -6.80
C LEU A 98 -4.44 4.35 -7.08
N LEU A 99 -5.71 3.91 -7.05
CA LEU A 99 -6.09 2.54 -7.46
C LEU A 99 -5.74 2.29 -8.92
N ALA A 100 -6.09 3.21 -9.82
CA ALA A 100 -5.76 3.11 -11.24
C ALA A 100 -4.25 3.07 -11.47
N LEU A 101 -3.48 3.85 -10.70
CA LEU A 101 -2.01 3.80 -10.76
C LEU A 101 -1.46 2.48 -10.22
N SER A 102 -2.05 1.93 -9.16
CA SER A 102 -1.69 0.61 -8.61
C SER A 102 -1.88 -0.50 -9.64
N MET A 103 -2.92 -0.39 -10.48
CA MET A 103 -3.20 -1.37 -11.54
C MET A 103 -2.09 -1.47 -12.58
N LYS A 104 -1.31 -0.40 -12.81
CA LYS A 104 -0.20 -0.36 -13.78
C LYS A 104 1.01 -1.21 -13.36
N ALA A 105 1.13 -1.60 -12.10
CA ALA A 105 2.22 -2.48 -11.66
C ALA A 105 2.13 -3.84 -12.36
N ASN A 106 3.24 -4.35 -12.87
CA ASN A 106 3.28 -5.63 -13.60
C ASN A 106 2.93 -6.81 -12.67
N VAL A 107 3.52 -6.83 -11.48
CA VAL A 107 3.29 -7.85 -10.45
C VAL A 107 2.74 -7.17 -9.20
N LYS A 108 1.68 -7.74 -8.66
CA LYS A 108 1.01 -7.28 -7.44
C LYS A 108 0.79 -8.50 -6.58
N VAL A 109 1.45 -8.56 -5.43
CA VAL A 109 1.33 -9.67 -4.49
C VAL A 109 0.68 -9.15 -3.22
N TYR A 110 -0.35 -9.85 -2.76
CA TYR A 110 -0.96 -9.62 -1.47
C TYR A 110 -0.68 -10.84 -0.60
N VAL A 111 0.21 -10.67 0.38
CA VAL A 111 0.56 -11.71 1.35
C VAL A 111 -0.36 -11.57 2.56
N THR A 112 -1.00 -12.65 2.97
CA THR A 112 -1.90 -12.70 4.13
C THR A 112 -1.75 -14.00 4.89
N ALA A 113 -2.23 -14.04 6.12
CA ALA A 113 -2.37 -15.25 6.93
C ALA A 113 -3.73 -15.23 7.64
N SER A 114 -4.09 -16.31 8.32
CA SER A 114 -5.30 -16.38 9.13
C SER A 114 -5.27 -15.36 10.27
N GLU A 115 -6.44 -14.88 10.69
CA GLU A 115 -6.55 -13.91 11.79
C GLU A 115 -5.91 -14.46 13.07
N ALA A 116 -6.11 -15.75 13.36
CA ALA A 116 -5.51 -16.43 14.51
C ALA A 116 -3.98 -16.42 14.47
N GLU A 117 -3.38 -16.70 13.31
CA GLU A 117 -1.92 -16.63 13.16
C GLU A 117 -1.38 -15.20 13.23
N LEU A 118 -2.10 -14.23 12.66
CA LEU A 118 -1.68 -12.83 12.69
C LEU A 118 -1.70 -12.26 14.11
N VAL A 119 -2.68 -12.64 14.93
CA VAL A 119 -2.72 -12.30 16.35
C VAL A 119 -1.57 -13.00 17.09
N GLY A 120 -1.34 -14.28 16.82
CA GLY A 120 -0.25 -15.04 17.42
C GLY A 120 1.16 -14.48 17.10
N ARG A 121 1.34 -13.87 15.92
CA ARG A 121 2.60 -13.23 15.49
C ARG A 121 2.69 -11.75 15.85
N GLY A 122 1.55 -11.07 16.05
CA GLY A 122 1.45 -9.62 16.18
C GLY A 122 1.53 -9.08 17.61
N GLY A 123 1.44 -9.93 18.63
CA GLY A 123 1.42 -9.53 20.04
C GLY A 123 0.08 -8.89 20.48
N GLU A 124 -0.12 -8.76 21.80
CA GLU A 124 -1.37 -8.31 22.44
C GLU A 124 -1.80 -6.85 22.11
N GLU A 125 -1.00 -6.06 21.40
CA GLU A 125 -1.24 -4.62 21.17
C GLU A 125 -2.28 -4.31 20.08
N VAL A 126 -2.69 -5.28 19.26
CA VAL A 126 -3.65 -5.04 18.17
C VAL A 126 -5.03 -5.59 18.55
N SER A 127 -6.00 -4.70 18.78
CA SER A 127 -7.40 -5.09 18.99
C SER A 127 -7.90 -5.98 17.84
N HIS A 128 -8.48 -7.14 18.19
CA HIS A 128 -9.10 -8.06 17.24
C HIS A 128 -10.06 -7.37 16.26
N GLU A 129 -10.84 -6.40 16.75
CA GLU A 129 -11.77 -5.64 15.91
C GLU A 129 -11.05 -4.80 14.84
N PHE A 130 -9.93 -4.18 15.22
CA PHE A 130 -9.11 -3.39 14.31
C PHE A 130 -8.45 -4.28 13.25
N LEU A 131 -7.89 -5.42 13.67
CA LEU A 131 -7.27 -6.38 12.76
C LEU A 131 -8.29 -6.94 11.75
N SER A 132 -9.48 -7.33 12.21
CA SER A 132 -10.55 -7.83 11.34
C SER A 132 -11.00 -6.79 10.31
N ARG A 133 -11.14 -5.52 10.72
CA ARG A 133 -11.46 -4.40 9.81
C ARG A 133 -10.34 -4.15 8.81
N GLN A 134 -9.10 -4.21 9.25
CA GLN A 134 -7.93 -4.05 8.41
C GLN A 134 -7.87 -5.15 7.35
N LEU A 135 -8.02 -6.42 7.73
CA LEU A 135 -8.01 -7.56 6.81
C LEU A 135 -9.10 -7.46 5.75
N LYS A 136 -10.34 -7.18 6.14
CA LYS A 136 -11.46 -6.98 5.18
C LYS A 136 -11.17 -5.90 4.15
N LEU A 137 -10.49 -4.83 4.57
CA LEU A 137 -10.16 -3.71 3.70
C LEU A 137 -8.99 -4.05 2.77
N TYR A 138 -7.94 -4.72 3.26
CA TYR A 138 -6.87 -5.25 2.42
C TYR A 138 -7.41 -6.22 1.38
N ASP A 139 -8.27 -7.17 1.76
CA ASP A 139 -8.90 -8.11 0.84
C ASP A 139 -9.69 -7.38 -0.26
N LYS A 140 -10.45 -6.34 0.11
CA LYS A 140 -11.20 -5.52 -0.84
C LYS A 140 -10.26 -4.82 -1.82
N VAL A 141 -9.20 -4.18 -1.34
CA VAL A 141 -8.24 -3.46 -2.19
C VAL A 141 -7.46 -4.45 -3.08
N ALA A 142 -7.02 -5.59 -2.54
CA ALA A 142 -6.33 -6.64 -3.27
C ALA A 142 -7.16 -7.15 -4.45
N LYS A 143 -8.47 -7.38 -4.25
CA LYS A 143 -9.41 -7.72 -5.32
C LYS A 143 -9.54 -6.62 -6.37
N LEU A 144 -9.66 -5.37 -5.94
CA LEU A 144 -9.77 -4.22 -6.85
C LEU A 144 -8.53 -4.06 -7.73
N VAL A 145 -7.34 -4.31 -7.17
CA VAL A 145 -6.08 -4.21 -7.92
C VAL A 145 -5.68 -5.51 -8.62
N ARG A 146 -6.50 -6.57 -8.53
CA ARG A 146 -6.21 -7.92 -9.06
C ARG A 146 -4.84 -8.44 -8.60
N ALA A 147 -4.54 -8.29 -7.31
CA ALA A 147 -3.32 -8.83 -6.71
C ALA A 147 -3.39 -10.37 -6.63
N TYR A 148 -2.24 -11.01 -6.83
CA TYR A 148 -2.05 -12.42 -6.52
C TYR A 148 -2.01 -12.59 -4.99
N ARG A 149 -3.02 -13.27 -4.44
CA ARG A 149 -3.11 -13.55 -3.02
C ARG A 149 -2.23 -14.75 -2.70
N ILE A 150 -1.27 -14.57 -1.79
CA ILE A 150 -0.46 -15.64 -1.22
C ILE A 150 -0.87 -15.77 0.25
N ASP A 151 -1.46 -16.91 0.58
CA ASP A 151 -1.83 -17.25 1.94
C ASP A 151 -0.67 -18.01 2.60
N THR A 152 -0.10 -17.46 3.66
CA THR A 152 1.01 -18.05 4.40
C THR A 152 0.55 -18.77 5.65
N THR A 153 -0.75 -19.03 5.79
CA THR A 153 -1.30 -19.84 6.89
C THR A 153 -0.66 -21.22 6.84
N GLU A 154 0.01 -21.61 7.92
CA GLU A 154 0.71 -22.89 8.10
C GLU A 154 1.81 -23.19 7.06
N ARG A 155 2.26 -22.21 6.27
CA ARG A 155 3.29 -22.41 5.24
C ARG A 155 4.69 -22.05 5.70
N SER A 156 5.68 -22.77 5.18
CA SER A 156 7.09 -22.41 5.38
C SER A 156 7.50 -21.22 4.50
N ILE A 157 8.64 -20.62 4.83
CA ILE A 157 9.22 -19.50 4.07
C ILE A 157 9.63 -19.98 2.68
N GLU A 158 10.19 -21.18 2.59
CA GLU A 158 10.67 -21.81 1.37
C GLU A 158 9.52 -22.03 0.38
N GLU A 159 8.41 -22.60 0.85
CA GLU A 159 7.21 -22.83 0.03
C GLU A 159 6.61 -21.51 -0.49
N THR A 160 6.65 -20.47 0.35
CA THR A 160 6.14 -19.14 -0.02
C THR A 160 7.04 -18.48 -1.07
N LEU A 161 8.36 -18.63 -0.93
CA LEU A 161 9.34 -18.10 -1.88
C LEU A 161 9.22 -18.79 -3.24
N ASP A 162 9.09 -20.12 -3.28
CA ASP A 162 8.95 -20.86 -4.53
C ASP A 162 7.67 -20.47 -5.29
N ASN A 163 6.56 -20.31 -4.57
CA ASN A 163 5.32 -19.80 -5.14
C ASN A 163 5.51 -18.40 -5.74
N LEU A 164 6.18 -17.50 -5.03
CA LEU A 164 6.45 -16.14 -5.50
C LEU A 164 7.38 -16.12 -6.72
N LEU A 165 8.43 -16.95 -6.73
CA LEU A 165 9.36 -17.06 -7.85
C LEU A 165 8.69 -17.63 -9.10
N SER A 166 7.81 -18.62 -8.97
CA SER A 166 7.05 -19.19 -10.09
C SER A 166 6.16 -18.14 -10.79
N LEU A 167 5.67 -17.14 -10.04
CA LEU A 167 4.88 -16.03 -10.59
C LEU A 167 5.75 -14.98 -11.31
N ILE A 168 6.96 -14.74 -10.81
CA ILE A 168 7.83 -13.64 -11.28
C ILE A 168 8.72 -14.07 -12.46
N GLN A 169 9.25 -15.29 -12.45
CA GLN A 169 10.19 -15.78 -13.47
C GLN A 169 9.67 -15.65 -14.92
N PRO A 170 8.41 -16.01 -15.23
CA PRO A 170 7.86 -15.84 -16.59
C PRO A 170 7.79 -14.38 -17.03
N LEU A 171 7.58 -13.46 -16.09
CA LEU A 171 7.40 -12.03 -16.36
C LEU A 171 8.73 -11.31 -16.59
N VAL A 172 9.75 -11.67 -15.81
CA VAL A 172 11.13 -11.20 -16.03
C VAL A 172 11.64 -11.64 -17.41
N THR A 173 11.39 -12.91 -17.76
CA THR A 173 11.82 -13.48 -19.04
C THR A 173 11.14 -12.80 -20.25
N ARG A 174 9.87 -12.42 -20.13
CA ARG A 174 9.13 -11.68 -21.19
C ARG A 174 9.62 -10.24 -21.34
N ASN A 175 9.87 -9.52 -20.24
CA ASN A 175 10.36 -8.15 -20.30
C ASN A 175 11.76 -8.07 -20.91
N ASN A 176 12.64 -9.02 -20.60
CA ASN A 176 13.98 -9.08 -21.22
C ASN A 176 13.87 -9.28 -22.74
N LYS A 177 13.01 -10.18 -23.23
CA LYS A 177 12.78 -10.35 -24.68
C LYS A 177 12.24 -9.10 -25.37
N ALA A 178 11.40 -8.30 -24.70
CA ALA A 178 10.88 -7.06 -25.26
C ALA A 178 11.97 -5.99 -25.40
N LEU A 179 12.89 -5.89 -24.41
CA LEU A 179 14.03 -4.98 -24.43
C LEU A 179 15.01 -5.27 -25.59
N TYR A 180 15.31 -6.54 -25.86
CA TYR A 180 16.18 -6.91 -26.99
C TYR A 180 15.51 -6.61 -28.35
N LYS A 181 14.20 -6.81 -28.47
CA LYS A 181 13.47 -6.56 -29.73
C LYS A 181 13.38 -5.07 -30.09
N THR A 182 13.42 -4.17 -29.11
CA THR A 182 13.51 -2.72 -29.33
C THR A 182 14.91 -2.24 -29.70
N HIS A 183 15.96 -2.97 -29.31
CA HIS A 183 17.33 -2.65 -29.75
C HIS A 183 17.54 -3.02 -31.23
N ASP A 184 17.03 -4.17 -31.67
CA ASP A 184 17.13 -4.58 -33.08
C ASP A 184 16.39 -3.65 -34.06
N PHE A 185 15.40 -2.87 -33.58
CA PHE A 185 14.65 -1.91 -34.39
C PHE A 185 15.30 -0.52 -34.50
N LEU A 186 16.29 -0.22 -33.64
CA LEU A 186 17.03 1.05 -33.67
C LEU A 186 18.34 0.94 -34.44
N GLU A 187 18.74 -0.27 -34.85
CA GLU A 187 19.95 -0.54 -35.64
C GLU A 187 19.67 -0.87 -37.12
N SER A 188 18.42 -0.69 -37.59
CA SER A 188 17.98 -0.88 -38.99
C SER A 188 17.44 0.40 -39.61
#